data_AF-A0A949HIR6-F1
#
_entry.id   AF-A0A949HIR6-F1
#
_cell.length_a   1.000
_cell.length_b   1.000
_cell.length_c   1.000
_cell.angle_alpha   90.00
_cell.angle_beta   90.00
_cell.angle_gamma   90.00
#
_symmetry.space_group_name_H-M   'P 1'
#
loop_
_entity.id
_entity.type
_entity.pdbx_description
1 polymer ?
#
loop_
_entity_poly.entity_id
_entity_poly.type
_entity_poly.pdbx_seq_one_letter_code
_entity_poly.pdbx_strand_id
1 'polypeptide(L)'
;AVLGMVVPQTLPELWRQRMRWGRGLVEVLKKHAGVLRHWRNRRHWPVYIEATISLVWWHLLLVLFAILIFASAARALSIVDFTPLPWGWTAIVLTAAILQLTVGILLDRPYDRSAISALPIIPWYPMVYWFVVGLPSVIITIPTLLRRRDKGSNVRWVVRR
;
A
#
# COMPACT_ATOMS: atom_id res chain seq x y z
N ALA A 1 -12.48 26.52 -10.50
CA ALA A 1 -13.41 25.50 -9.95
C ALA A 1 -12.75 24.89 -8.72
N VAL A 2 -13.39 24.98 -7.55
CA VAL A 2 -12.92 24.28 -6.35
C VAL A 2 -13.43 22.85 -6.45
N LEU A 3 -12.53 21.90 -6.69
CA LEU A 3 -12.85 20.47 -6.67
C LEU A 3 -12.84 20.01 -5.21
N GLY A 4 -14.03 19.75 -4.65
CA GLY A 4 -14.14 19.20 -3.30
C GLY A 4 -13.64 17.75 -3.28
N MET A 5 -12.50 17.51 -2.63
CA MET A 5 -12.08 16.16 -2.24
C MET A 5 -12.71 15.82 -0.88
N VAL A 6 -13.73 14.97 -0.88
CA VAL A 6 -14.27 14.42 0.36
C VAL A 6 -13.39 13.24 0.76
N VAL A 7 -12.65 13.40 1.86
CA VAL A 7 -11.89 12.31 2.48
C VAL A 7 -12.87 11.45 3.29
N PRO A 8 -12.81 10.11 3.18
CA PRO A 8 -13.63 9.25 4.01
C PRO A 8 -13.32 9.49 5.49
N GLN A 9 -14.36 9.70 6.29
CA GLN A 9 -14.19 9.98 7.72
C GLN A 9 -14.08 8.70 8.56
N THR A 10 -14.41 7.55 7.97
CA THR A 10 -14.45 6.26 8.67
C THR A 10 -13.46 5.25 8.09
N LEU A 11 -12.89 4.42 8.98
CA LEU A 11 -11.96 3.34 8.59
C LEU A 11 -12.56 2.34 7.57
N PRO A 12 -13.83 1.90 7.68
CA PRO A 12 -14.42 0.98 6.71
C PRO A 12 -14.57 1.59 5.30
N GLU A 13 -14.81 2.90 5.21
CA GLU A 13 -14.85 3.60 3.92
C GLU A 13 -13.46 3.69 3.29
N LEU A 14 -12.46 4.04 4.10
CA LEU A 14 -11.07 4.04 3.67
C LEU A 14 -10.65 2.65 3.17
N TRP A 15 -11.01 1.60 3.90
CA TRP A 15 -10.72 0.21 3.51
C TRP A 15 -11.36 -0.15 2.16
N ARG A 16 -12.65 0.14 1.97
CA ARG A 16 -13.35 -0.07 0.68
C ARG A 16 -12.69 0.72 -0.45
N GLN A 17 -12.24 1.94 -0.19
CA GLN A 17 -11.51 2.75 -1.16
C GLN A 17 -10.18 2.09 -1.55
N ARG A 18 -9.37 1.65 -0.58
CA ARG A 18 -8.09 0.99 -0.84
C ARG A 18 -8.26 -0.34 -1.57
N MET A 19 -9.30 -1.12 -1.26
CA MET A 19 -9.65 -2.32 -2.03
C MET A 19 -10.01 -2.01 -3.50
N ARG A 20 -10.63 -0.85 -3.80
CA ARG A 20 -10.86 -0.42 -5.19
C ARG A 20 -9.55 -0.01 -5.88
N TRP A 21 -8.66 0.69 -5.17
CA TRP A 21 -7.38 1.12 -5.71
C TRP A 21 -6.46 -0.07 -6.01
N GLY A 22 -6.42 -1.05 -5.11
CA GLY A 22 -5.70 -2.30 -5.33
C GLY A 22 -6.23 -3.09 -6.54
N ARG A 23 -7.55 -3.14 -6.76
CA ARG A 23 -8.13 -3.72 -8.00
C ARG A 23 -7.63 -3.00 -9.24
N GLY A 24 -7.74 -1.68 -9.25
CA GLY A 24 -7.31 -0.87 -10.38
C GLY A 24 -5.84 -1.10 -10.72
N LEU A 25 -4.97 -1.18 -9.71
CA LEU A 25 -3.55 -1.49 -9.89
C LEU A 25 -3.35 -2.85 -10.58
N VAL A 26 -3.96 -3.92 -10.05
CA VAL A 26 -3.83 -5.28 -10.60
C VAL A 26 -4.42 -5.39 -12.01
N GLU A 27 -5.55 -4.72 -12.28
CA GLU A 27 -6.16 -4.67 -13.61
C GLU A 27 -5.26 -3.93 -14.62
N VAL A 28 -4.64 -2.82 -14.22
CA VAL A 28 -3.70 -2.08 -15.07
C VAL A 28 -2.47 -2.93 -15.38
N LEU A 29 -1.88 -3.59 -14.37
CA LEU A 29 -0.75 -4.49 -14.53
C LEU A 29 -1.11 -5.64 -15.50
N LYS A 30 -2.27 -6.27 -15.31
CA LYS A 30 -2.76 -7.35 -16.19
C LYS A 30 -3.03 -6.87 -17.61
N LYS A 31 -3.62 -5.68 -17.79
CA LYS A 31 -3.92 -5.10 -19.12
C LYS A 31 -2.66 -4.74 -19.88
N HIS A 32 -1.63 -4.26 -19.18
CA HIS A 32 -0.40 -3.73 -19.75
C HIS A 32 0.81 -4.65 -19.55
N ALA A 33 0.62 -5.94 -19.27
CA ALA A 33 1.70 -6.91 -19.11
C ALA A 33 2.65 -6.98 -20.33
N GLY A 34 2.16 -6.63 -21.52
CA GLY A 34 2.96 -6.54 -22.75
C GLY A 34 3.85 -5.29 -22.89
N VAL A 35 3.78 -4.33 -21.96
CA VAL A 35 4.60 -3.10 -21.98
C VAL A 35 6.09 -3.42 -21.83
N LEU A 36 6.44 -4.46 -21.08
CA LEU A 36 7.82 -4.93 -20.92
C LEU A 36 8.38 -5.57 -22.20
N ARG A 37 7.53 -5.98 -23.15
CA ARG A 37 7.97 -6.55 -24.43
C ARG A 37 8.30 -5.49 -25.49
N HIS A 38 7.79 -4.28 -25.34
CA HIS A 38 7.95 -3.22 -26.34
C HIS A 38 8.93 -2.15 -25.82
N TRP A 39 10.12 -2.11 -26.43
CA TRP A 39 11.17 -1.15 -26.10
C TRP A 39 10.74 0.33 -26.20
N ARG A 40 9.74 0.61 -27.04
CA ARG A 40 9.15 1.95 -27.21
C ARG A 40 8.57 2.51 -25.92
N ASN A 41 8.17 1.66 -24.98
CA ASN A 41 7.53 2.05 -23.72
C ASN A 41 8.47 2.02 -22.50
N ARG A 42 9.80 2.07 -22.71
CA ARG A 42 10.81 1.97 -21.65
C ARG A 42 10.61 2.91 -20.44
N ARG A 43 10.03 4.10 -20.66
CA ARG A 43 9.76 5.07 -19.59
C ARG A 43 8.74 4.55 -18.56
N HIS A 44 7.89 3.60 -18.93
CA HIS A 44 6.90 3.00 -18.05
C HIS A 44 7.41 1.74 -17.33
N TRP A 45 8.57 1.22 -17.73
CA TRP A 45 9.13 0.00 -17.13
C TRP A 45 9.42 0.16 -15.63
N PRO A 46 10.06 1.25 -15.16
CA PRO A 46 10.37 1.40 -13.74
C PRO A 46 9.12 1.33 -12.88
N VAL A 47 8.07 2.07 -13.26
CA VAL A 47 6.79 2.09 -12.53
C VAL A 47 6.10 0.73 -12.53
N TYR A 48 6.12 0.02 -13.66
CA TYR A 48 5.52 -1.31 -13.76
C TYR A 48 6.27 -2.33 -12.88
N ILE A 49 7.61 -2.31 -12.93
CA ILE A 49 8.47 -3.20 -12.16
C ILE A 49 8.32 -2.90 -10.67
N GLU A 50 8.40 -1.63 -10.28
CA GLU A 50 8.22 -1.17 -8.90
C GLU A 50 6.88 -1.65 -8.32
N ALA A 51 5.78 -1.44 -9.05
CA ALA A 51 4.46 -1.89 -8.62
C ALA A 51 4.36 -3.42 -8.48
N THR A 52 4.95 -4.16 -9.43
CA THR A 52 4.96 -5.62 -9.41
C THR A 52 5.80 -6.16 -8.26
N ILE A 53 7.00 -5.62 -8.05
CA ILE A 53 7.90 -5.98 -6.94
C ILE A 53 7.22 -5.65 -5.61
N SER A 54 6.60 -4.48 -5.48
CA SER A 54 5.88 -4.09 -4.26
C SER A 54 4.75 -5.08 -3.93
N LEU A 55 4.04 -5.55 -4.95
CA LEU A 55 2.98 -6.54 -4.79
C LEU A 55 3.53 -7.90 -4.34
N VAL A 56 4.57 -8.39 -5.01
CA VAL A 56 5.24 -9.66 -4.68
C VAL A 56 5.83 -9.60 -3.27
N TRP A 57 6.50 -8.50 -2.93
CA TRP A 57 7.10 -8.28 -1.62
C TRP A 57 6.07 -8.40 -0.49
N TRP A 58 4.88 -7.84 -0.66
CA TRP A 58 3.81 -7.96 0.35
C TRP A 58 3.29 -9.40 0.51
N HIS A 59 3.20 -10.17 -0.58
CA HIS A 59 2.84 -11.59 -0.49
C HIS A 59 3.92 -12.39 0.24
N LEU A 60 5.20 -12.14 -0.06
CA LEU A 60 6.32 -12.80 0.62
C LEU A 60 6.34 -12.47 2.11
N LEU A 61 6.09 -11.21 2.48
CA LEU A 61 5.99 -10.81 3.89
C LEU A 61 4.88 -11.54 4.63
N LEU A 62 3.69 -11.70 4.02
CA LEU A 62 2.59 -12.44 4.66
C LEU A 62 2.91 -13.92 4.85
N VAL A 63 3.52 -14.55 3.84
CA VAL A 63 3.94 -15.96 3.94
C VAL A 63 5.00 -16.11 5.03
N LEU A 64 6.00 -15.21 5.07
CA LEU A 64 7.00 -15.20 6.13
C LEU A 64 6.33 -15.03 7.51
N PHE A 65 5.44 -14.07 7.69
CA PHE A 65 4.71 -13.87 8.94
C PHE A 65 3.92 -15.12 9.36
N ALA A 66 3.24 -15.78 8.41
CA ALA A 66 2.50 -17.00 8.69
C ALA A 66 3.41 -18.15 9.14
N ILE A 67 4.57 -18.32 8.48
CA ILE A 67 5.59 -19.32 8.87
C ILE A 67 6.09 -19.03 10.29
N LEU A 68 6.38 -17.77 10.62
CA LEU A 68 6.88 -17.38 11.94
C LEU A 68 5.86 -17.61 13.05
N ILE A 69 4.59 -17.28 12.81
CA ILE A 69 3.50 -17.54 13.75
C ILE A 69 3.33 -19.05 13.96
N PHE A 70 3.40 -19.84 12.90
CA PHE A 70 3.28 -21.30 13.00
C PHE A 70 4.47 -21.92 13.74
N ALA A 71 5.69 -21.46 13.44
CA ALA A 71 6.91 -21.94 14.07
C ALA A 71 6.99 -21.59 15.57
N SER A 72 6.53 -20.39 15.95
CA SER A 72 6.45 -19.99 17.37
C SER A 72 5.39 -20.79 18.12
N ALA A 73 4.23 -21.04 17.49
CA ALA A 73 3.18 -21.89 18.05
C ALA A 73 3.67 -23.34 18.25
N ALA A 74 4.50 -23.86 17.34
CA ALA A 74 5.11 -25.18 17.43
C ALA A 74 6.27 -25.26 18.46
N ARG A 75 6.62 -24.15 19.14
CA ARG A 75 7.82 -24.00 19.99
C ARG A 75 9.14 -24.43 19.33
N ALA A 76 9.17 -24.47 17.99
CA ALA A 76 10.33 -24.89 17.21
C ALA A 76 11.38 -23.77 17.09
N LEU A 77 10.99 -22.52 17.35
CA LEU A 77 11.84 -21.35 17.36
C LEU A 77 11.57 -20.53 18.63
N SER A 78 12.63 -20.24 19.39
CA SER A 78 12.65 -19.17 20.37
C SER A 78 12.44 -17.85 19.62
N ILE A 79 11.33 -17.16 19.89
CA ILE A 79 10.99 -15.86 19.27
C ILE A 79 12.10 -14.81 19.52
N VAL A 80 12.98 -15.05 20.50
CA VAL A 80 14.04 -14.15 20.96
C VAL A 80 15.23 -14.08 19.99
N ASP A 81 15.56 -15.15 19.26
CA ASP A 81 16.74 -15.18 18.39
C ASP A 81 16.45 -14.67 16.97
N PHE A 82 15.18 -14.49 16.64
CA PHE A 82 14.75 -14.06 15.33
C PHE A 82 14.52 -12.55 15.35
N THR A 83 15.55 -11.77 14.99
CA THR A 83 15.34 -10.39 14.54
C THR A 83 15.26 -10.38 13.00
N PRO A 84 14.06 -10.42 12.38
CA PRO A 84 13.91 -10.47 10.92
C PRO A 84 14.44 -9.23 10.20
N LEU A 85 14.72 -8.16 10.94
CA LEU A 85 15.19 -6.89 10.42
C LEU A 85 16.46 -6.50 11.19
N PRO A 86 17.57 -6.16 10.50
CA PRO A 86 18.71 -5.57 11.17
C PRO A 86 18.24 -4.36 11.97
N TRP A 87 18.48 -4.32 13.28
CA TRP A 87 18.04 -3.23 14.16
C TRP A 87 18.42 -1.84 13.63
N GLY A 88 19.53 -1.73 12.89
CA GLY A 88 19.94 -0.50 12.21
C GLY A 88 19.00 -0.07 11.07
N TRP A 89 18.48 -1.01 10.28
CA TRP A 89 17.60 -0.69 9.14
C TRP A 89 16.23 -0.18 9.60
N THR A 90 15.63 -0.84 10.60
CA THR A 90 14.36 -0.39 11.18
C THR A 90 14.48 0.97 11.83
N ALA A 91 15.57 1.21 12.55
CA ALA A 91 15.86 2.52 13.15
C ALA A 91 15.97 3.60 12.07
N ILE A 92 16.74 3.37 11.00
CA ILE A 92 16.90 4.34 9.90
C ILE A 92 15.55 4.68 9.25
N VAL A 93 14.76 3.67 8.89
CA VAL A 93 13.45 3.87 8.25
C VAL A 93 12.49 4.62 9.17
N LEU A 94 12.43 4.26 10.45
CA LEU A 94 11.56 4.91 11.42
C LEU A 94 11.98 6.38 11.63
N THR A 95 13.27 6.64 11.81
CA THR A 95 13.79 8.01 11.97
C THR A 95 13.50 8.86 10.73
N ALA A 96 13.73 8.32 9.53
CA ALA A 96 13.43 9.01 8.28
C ALA A 96 11.93 9.31 8.15
N ALA A 97 11.06 8.35 8.49
CA ALA A 97 9.61 8.53 8.43
C ALA A 97 9.11 9.58 9.42
N ILE A 98 9.62 9.58 10.66
CA ILE A 98 9.29 10.58 11.67
C ILE A 98 9.72 11.97 11.19
N LEU A 99 10.94 12.09 10.66
CA LEU A 99 11.45 13.35 10.11
C LEU A 99 10.58 13.86 8.95
N GLN A 100 10.27 13.00 7.97
CA GLN A 100 9.43 13.34 6.82
C GLN A 100 8.03 13.80 7.24
N LEU A 101 7.38 13.09 8.16
CA LEU A 101 6.06 13.44 8.65
C LEU A 101 6.06 14.73 9.48
N THR A 102 7.11 14.94 10.28
CA THR A 102 7.28 16.17 11.05
C THR A 102 7.45 17.37 10.11
N VAL A 103 8.32 17.26 9.11
CA VAL A 103 8.51 18.29 8.08
C VAL A 103 7.21 18.55 7.33
N GLY A 104 6.46 17.51 6.97
CA GLY A 104 5.14 17.65 6.34
C GLY A 104 4.16 18.47 7.17
N ILE A 105 4.02 18.17 8.46
CA ILE A 105 3.13 18.93 9.36
C ILE A 105 3.61 20.38 9.54
N LEU A 106 4.92 20.61 9.62
CA LEU A 106 5.47 21.96 9.73
C LEU A 106 5.18 22.80 8.48
N LEU A 107 5.20 22.18 7.29
CA LEU A 107 4.82 22.83 6.04
C LEU A 107 3.30 23.11 5.96
N ASP A 108 2.47 22.22 6.50
CA ASP A 108 1.00 22.37 6.50
C ASP A 108 0.47 23.30 7.60
N ARG A 109 1.30 23.63 8.61
CA ARG A 109 0.94 24.51 9.74
C ARG A 109 0.26 25.83 9.35
N PRO A 110 0.64 26.56 8.28
CA PRO A 110 -0.02 27.80 7.90
C PRO A 110 -1.47 27.58 7.43
N TYR A 111 -1.77 26.41 6.88
CA TYR A 111 -3.07 26.05 6.33
C TYR A 111 -3.98 25.38 7.36
N ASP A 112 -3.42 24.52 8.20
CA ASP A 112 -4.15 23.81 9.25
C ASP A 112 -3.34 23.78 10.56
N ARG A 113 -3.75 24.61 11.51
CA ARG A 113 -3.14 24.65 12.85
C ARG A 113 -3.44 23.41 13.68
N SER A 114 -4.51 22.67 13.36
CA SER A 114 -4.88 21.45 14.06
C SER A 114 -3.95 20.28 13.73
N ALA A 115 -3.19 20.36 12.62
CA ALA A 115 -2.24 19.33 12.20
C ALA A 115 -1.14 19.04 13.24
N ILE A 116 -0.78 20.02 14.09
CA ILE A 116 0.20 19.83 15.18
C ILE A 116 -0.29 18.80 16.22
N SER A 117 -1.60 18.66 16.39
CA SER A 117 -2.16 17.66 17.31
C SER A 117 -1.88 16.22 16.87
N ALA A 118 -1.48 15.99 15.61
CA ALA A 118 -1.12 14.68 15.10
C ALA A 118 0.33 14.25 15.41
N LEU A 119 1.18 15.14 15.96
CA LEU A 119 2.57 14.83 16.32
C LEU A 119 2.74 13.56 17.18
N PRO A 120 1.91 13.30 18.22
CA PRO A 120 2.03 12.09 19.04
C PRO A 120 1.74 10.79 18.27
N ILE A 121 1.01 10.87 17.16
CA ILE A 121 0.59 9.71 16.35
C ILE A 121 1.67 9.33 15.32
N ILE A 122 2.60 10.24 15.01
CA ILE A 122 3.63 10.07 13.97
C ILE A 122 4.40 8.74 14.07
N PRO A 123 4.91 8.30 15.24
CA PRO A 123 5.69 7.06 15.31
C PRO A 123 4.88 5.82 14.91
N TRP A 124 3.57 5.84 15.20
CA TRP A 124 2.65 4.75 14.90
C TRP A 124 2.09 4.82 13.48
N TYR A 125 2.11 6.00 12.86
CA TYR A 125 1.49 6.26 11.58
C TYR A 125 2.02 5.34 10.46
N PRO A 126 3.34 5.17 10.23
CA PRO A 126 3.85 4.26 9.21
C PRO A 126 3.36 2.82 9.43
N MET A 127 3.36 2.34 10.67
CA MET A 127 2.94 0.97 10.95
C MET A 127 1.48 0.76 10.52
N VAL A 128 0.56 1.63 10.95
CA VAL A 128 -0.87 1.54 10.59
C VAL A 128 -1.07 1.75 9.09
N TYR A 129 -0.40 2.73 8.50
CA TYR A 129 -0.50 3.06 7.08
C TYR A 129 -0.16 1.86 6.18
N TRP A 130 0.94 1.17 6.48
CA TRP A 130 1.39 0.03 5.67
C TRP A 130 0.39 -1.13 5.72
N PHE A 131 -0.26 -1.39 6.85
CA PHE A 131 -1.33 -2.40 6.93
C PHE A 131 -2.57 -1.97 6.14
N VAL A 132 -3.00 -0.71 6.26
CA VAL A 132 -4.18 -0.18 5.57
C VAL A 132 -4.01 -0.17 4.04
N VAL A 133 -2.79 0.03 3.54
CA VAL A 133 -2.49 0.01 2.10
C VAL A 133 -2.17 -1.40 1.59
N GLY A 134 -1.40 -2.13 2.38
CA GLY A 134 -0.81 -3.41 2.00
C GLY A 134 -1.77 -4.59 2.03
N LEU A 135 -2.53 -4.74 3.11
CA LEU A 135 -3.46 -5.86 3.27
C LEU A 135 -4.53 -5.89 2.17
N PRO A 136 -5.22 -4.77 1.83
CA PRO A 136 -6.17 -4.78 0.71
C PRO A 136 -5.52 -5.18 -0.61
N SER A 137 -4.28 -4.76 -0.84
CA SER A 137 -3.54 -5.06 -2.06
C SER A 137 -3.28 -6.56 -2.21
N VAL A 138 -2.87 -7.25 -1.15
CA VAL A 138 -2.67 -8.71 -1.18
C VAL A 138 -3.99 -9.47 -1.32
N ILE A 139 -4.98 -9.12 -0.49
CA ILE A 139 -6.30 -9.78 -0.50
C ILE A 139 -6.93 -9.73 -1.88
N ILE A 140 -6.78 -8.61 -2.58
CA ILE A 140 -7.45 -8.37 -3.85
C ILE A 140 -6.63 -8.85 -5.07
N THR A 141 -5.33 -9.12 -4.91
CA THR A 141 -4.46 -9.53 -6.00
C THR A 141 -4.92 -10.83 -6.63
N ILE A 142 -5.02 -11.89 -5.84
CA ILE A 142 -5.43 -13.23 -6.30
C ILE A 142 -6.82 -13.22 -6.98
N PRO A 143 -7.90 -12.73 -6.34
CA PRO A 143 -9.22 -12.76 -6.97
C PRO A 143 -9.29 -11.90 -8.25
N THR A 144 -8.56 -10.78 -8.31
CA THR A 144 -8.53 -9.92 -9.50
C THR A 144 -7.73 -10.55 -10.65
N LEU A 145 -6.66 -11.28 -10.33
CA LEU A 145 -5.90 -12.05 -11.32
C LEU A 145 -6.73 -13.19 -11.91
N LEU A 146 -7.47 -13.92 -11.07
CA LEU A 146 -8.35 -15.02 -11.49
C LEU A 146 -9.58 -14.56 -12.27
N ARG A 147 -10.07 -13.33 -12.03
CA ARG A 147 -11.22 -12.78 -12.75
C ARG A 147 -10.92 -12.72 -14.25
N ARG A 148 -11.82 -13.27 -15.07
CA ARG A 148 -11.72 -13.19 -16.53
C ARG A 148 -11.67 -11.72 -16.95
N ARG A 149 -10.83 -11.45 -17.95
CA ARG A 149 -10.73 -10.12 -18.56
C ARG A 149 -12.09 -9.80 -19.17
N ASP A 150 -12.86 -8.92 -18.55
CA ASP A 150 -14.06 -8.38 -19.19
C ASP A 150 -13.59 -7.68 -20.47
N LYS A 151 -13.94 -8.26 -21.62
CA LYS A 151 -13.76 -7.64 -22.94
C LYS A 151 -14.87 -6.60 -23.21
N GLY A 152 -15.72 -6.30 -22.23
CA GLY A 152 -16.95 -5.53 -22.38
C GLY A 152 -16.84 -4.09 -21.90
N SER A 153 -17.03 -3.18 -22.87
CA SER A 153 -17.39 -1.74 -22.82
C SER A 153 -16.71 -0.84 -21.78
N ASN A 154 -16.09 0.24 -22.26
CA ASN A 154 -15.76 1.41 -21.46
C ASN A 154 -16.88 1.69 -20.43
N VAL A 155 -16.52 1.79 -19.15
CA VAL A 155 -17.44 2.20 -18.09
C VAL A 155 -18.02 3.56 -18.49
N ARG A 156 -19.24 3.55 -19.03
CA ARG A 156 -20.00 4.79 -19.26
C ARG A 156 -20.53 5.18 -17.90
N TRP A 157 -19.99 6.27 -17.36
CA TRP A 157 -20.52 6.89 -16.16
C TRP A 157 -21.95 7.34 -16.44
N VAL A 158 -22.92 6.60 -15.93
CA VAL A 158 -24.32 7.02 -15.95
C VAL A 158 -24.47 8.03 -14.84
N VAL A 159 -24.33 9.31 -15.18
CA VAL A 159 -24.69 10.40 -14.28
C VAL A 159 -26.21 10.39 -14.17
N ARG A 160 -26.75 9.83 -13.07
CA ARG A 160 -28.13 10.12 -12.69
C ARG A 160 -28.18 11.59 -12.32
N ARG A 161 -28.88 12.38 -13.15
CA ARG A 161 -29.30 13.73 -12.81
C ARG A 161 -30.31 13.70 -11.68
#